data_AF-A0A7C3STG4-F1
#
_entry.id   AF-A0A7C3STG4-F1
#
_cell.length_a   1.000
_cell.length_b   1.000
_cell.length_c   1.000
_cell.angle_alpha   90.00
_cell.angle_beta   90.00
_cell.angle_gamma   90.00
#
_symmetry.space_group_name_H-M   'P 1'
#
loop_
_entity.id
_entity.type
_entity.pdbx_description
1 polymer ?
#
loop_
_entity_poly.entity_id
_entity_poly.type
_entity_poly.pdbx_seq_one_letter_code
_entity_poly.pdbx_strand_id
1 'polypeptide(L)'
;MGIENILWSPVTLFIASVIAAAIIYGIGGAVSPKPKPNLEKLSPYACGEDLPPEKARLSINLYNYAALFLIFDVVAMAIILSMGLPALIQPLILTLSISYIAVIFIALLVLARRK
;
A
#
# COMPACT_ATOMS: atom_id res chain seq x y z
N MET A 1 -27.34 -7.06 15.59
CA MET A 1 -25.87 -7.10 15.58
C MET A 1 -25.42 -6.85 17.00
N GLY A 2 -24.84 -7.84 17.68
CA GLY A 2 -24.33 -7.60 19.02
C GLY A 2 -23.05 -6.76 19.00
N ILE A 3 -22.73 -6.18 20.16
CA ILE A 3 -21.62 -5.24 20.38
C ILE A 3 -20.27 -5.88 19.96
N GLU A 4 -20.15 -7.20 20.10
CA GLU A 4 -19.01 -7.99 19.67
C GLU A 4 -18.72 -7.84 18.17
N ASN A 5 -19.74 -7.81 17.31
CA ASN A 5 -19.56 -7.69 15.86
C ASN A 5 -19.05 -6.30 15.45
N ILE A 6 -19.42 -5.27 16.21
CA ILE A 6 -18.98 -3.89 15.97
C ILE A 6 -17.51 -3.75 16.38
N LEU A 7 -17.12 -4.37 17.51
CA LEU A 7 -15.76 -4.31 18.03
C LEU A 7 -14.75 -5.01 17.11
N TRP A 8 -15.14 -6.16 16.53
CA TRP A 8 -14.30 -6.93 15.60
C TRP A 8 -14.41 -6.48 14.14
N SER A 9 -15.14 -5.40 13.84
CA SER A 9 -15.22 -4.91 12.47
C SER A 9 -13.87 -4.33 12.01
N PRO A 10 -13.46 -4.54 10.74
CA PRO A 10 -12.19 -4.01 10.22
C PRO A 10 -12.04 -2.50 10.36
N VAL A 11 -13.15 -1.77 10.24
CA VAL A 11 -13.19 -0.30 10.38
C VAL A 11 -12.88 0.11 11.82
N THR A 12 -13.52 -0.53 12.81
CA THR A 12 -13.24 -0.24 14.22
C THR A 12 -11.79 -0.52 14.58
N LEU A 13 -11.23 -1.65 14.12
CA LEU A 13 -9.83 -2.00 14.36
C LEU A 13 -8.86 -1.00 13.70
N PHE A 14 -9.14 -0.57 12.48
CA PHE A 14 -8.34 0.46 11.80
C PHE A 14 -8.34 1.78 12.59
N ILE A 15 -9.52 2.26 12.98
CA ILE A 15 -9.66 3.48 13.78
C ILE A 15 -8.91 3.33 15.11
N ALA A 16 -9.07 2.19 15.80
CA ALA A 16 -8.38 1.91 17.05
C ALA A 16 -6.85 1.93 16.87
N SER A 17 -6.32 1.37 15.78
CA SER A 17 -4.87 1.39 15.50
C SER A 17 -4.34 2.80 15.23
N VAL A 18 -5.11 3.64 14.52
CA VAL A 18 -4.73 5.04 14.26
C VAL A 18 -4.75 5.85 15.56
N ILE A 19 -5.77 5.65 16.40
CA ILE A 19 -5.86 6.29 17.72
C ILE A 19 -4.68 5.84 18.60
N ALA A 20 -4.39 4.54 18.64
CA ALA A 20 -3.25 4.02 19.40
C ALA A 20 -1.92 4.64 18.93
N ALA A 21 -1.68 4.70 17.62
CA ALA A 21 -0.51 5.35 17.06
C ALA A 21 -0.45 6.84 17.44
N ALA A 22 -1.56 7.57 17.32
CA ALA A 22 -1.63 8.98 17.69
C ALA A 22 -1.35 9.22 19.18
N ILE A 23 -1.85 8.35 20.07
CA ILE A 23 -1.57 8.40 21.50
C ILE A 23 -0.07 8.16 21.76
N ILE A 24 0.52 7.14 21.13
CA ILE A 24 1.96 6.84 21.28
C ILE A 24 2.81 8.02 20.81
N TYR A 25 2.52 8.59 19.64
CA TYR A 25 3.25 9.76 19.12
C TYR A 25 3.00 11.01 19.98
N GLY A 26 1.77 11.21 20.48
CA GLY A 26 1.43 12.35 21.33
C GLY A 26 2.13 12.29 22.68
N ILE A 27 2.10 11.15 23.35
CA ILE A 27 2.82 10.93 24.62
C ILE A 27 4.33 11.01 24.37
N GLY A 28 4.84 10.33 23.34
CA GLY A 28 6.25 10.35 22.97
C GLY A 28 6.76 11.78 22.72
N GLY A 29 6.00 12.59 21.97
CA GLY A 29 6.32 13.99 21.74
C GLY A 29 6.26 14.84 23.00
N ALA A 30 5.28 14.60 23.89
CA ALA A 30 5.13 15.33 25.15
C ALA A 30 6.24 15.02 26.17
N VAL A 31 6.67 13.76 26.25
CA VAL A 31 7.72 13.28 27.17
C VAL A 31 9.12 13.55 26.63
N SER A 32 9.29 13.65 25.31
CA SER A 32 10.60 13.84 24.70
C SER A 32 11.26 15.16 25.14
N PRO A 33 12.59 15.17 25.37
CA PRO A 33 13.34 16.41 25.53
C PRO A 33 13.16 17.27 24.29
N LYS A 34 12.79 18.55 24.45
CA LYS A 34 12.62 19.49 23.34
C LYS A 34 13.98 20.07 22.95
N PRO A 35 14.65 19.60 21.87
CA PRO A 35 15.94 20.13 21.50
C PRO A 35 15.78 21.55 20.94
N LYS A 36 16.73 22.44 21.23
CA LYS A 36 16.86 23.68 20.46
C LYS A 36 17.28 23.31 19.03
N PRO A 37 16.54 23.72 18.00
CA PRO A 37 16.90 23.42 16.62
C PRO A 37 18.25 24.08 16.31
N ASN A 38 19.22 23.28 15.86
CA ASN A 38 20.50 23.71 15.31
C ASN A 38 20.60 23.16 13.88
N LEU A 39 21.20 23.92 12.95
CA LEU A 39 21.38 23.50 11.56
C LEU A 39 22.09 22.14 11.47
N GLU A 40 23.17 21.94 12.24
CA GLU A 40 23.92 20.67 12.28
C GLU A 40 23.11 19.49 12.87
N LYS A 41 22.11 19.76 13.72
CA LYS A 41 21.24 18.71 14.27
C LYS A 41 20.12 18.33 13.31
N LEU A 42 19.77 19.24 12.40
CA LEU A 42 18.73 19.05 11.40
C LEU A 42 19.30 18.61 10.06
N SER A 43 20.62 18.71 9.86
CA SER A 43 21.27 18.27 8.63
C SER A 43 21.18 16.75 8.49
N PRO A 44 20.97 16.23 7.26
CA PRO A 44 20.99 14.80 6.99
C PRO A 44 22.30 14.14 7.46
N TYR A 45 22.22 12.87 7.83
CA TYR A 45 23.41 12.11 8.17
C TYR A 45 24.26 11.88 6.92
N ALA A 46 25.46 12.44 6.93
CA ALA A 46 26.44 12.33 5.85
C ALA A 46 27.87 12.26 6.40
N CYS A 47 28.07 11.61 7.56
CA CYS A 47 29.38 11.55 8.24
C CYS A 47 30.01 12.94 8.52
N GLY A 48 29.21 14.01 8.57
CA GLY A 48 29.68 15.39 8.72
C GLY A 48 29.99 16.10 7.40
N GLU A 49 29.76 15.46 6.25
CA GLU A 49 29.88 16.08 4.93
C GLU A 49 28.61 16.86 4.56
N ASP A 50 28.79 18.02 3.90
CA ASP A 50 27.67 18.78 3.33
C ASP A 50 27.30 18.18 1.97
N LEU A 51 26.48 17.14 2.00
CA LEU A 51 25.95 16.51 0.79
C LEU A 51 24.63 17.20 0.41
N PRO A 52 24.60 17.95 -0.71
CA PRO A 52 23.34 18.50 -1.19
C PRO A 52 22.39 17.35 -1.55
N PRO A 53 21.08 17.53 -1.38
CA PRO A 53 20.10 16.50 -1.71
C PRO A 53 20.16 16.19 -3.21
N GLU A 54 20.82 15.09 -3.55
CA GLU A 54 20.86 14.60 -4.92
C GLU A 54 19.60 13.77 -5.21
N LYS A 55 19.05 13.94 -6.42
CA LYS A 55 17.94 13.12 -6.88
C LYS A 55 18.42 11.69 -7.03
N ALA A 56 18.03 10.82 -6.11
CA ALA A 56 18.27 9.39 -6.22
C ALA A 56 17.70 8.88 -7.56
N ARG A 57 18.57 8.33 -8.40
CA ARG A 57 18.14 7.64 -9.63
C ARG A 57 17.53 6.31 -9.21
N LEU A 58 16.20 6.26 -9.13
CA LEU A 58 15.47 5.02 -8.90
C LEU A 58 15.80 4.03 -10.03
N SER A 59 16.15 2.80 -9.67
CA SER A 59 16.42 1.78 -10.67
C SER A 59 15.15 1.45 -11.45
N ILE A 60 15.28 1.22 -12.76
CA ILE A 60 14.15 0.81 -13.61
C ILE A 60 13.50 -0.48 -13.13
N ASN A 61 14.25 -1.31 -12.38
CA ASN A 61 13.74 -2.54 -11.80
C ASN A 61 12.68 -2.29 -10.72
N LEU A 62 12.85 -1.26 -9.88
CA LEU A 62 11.85 -0.89 -8.87
C LEU A 62 10.55 -0.39 -9.52
N TYR A 63 10.68 0.35 -10.62
CA TYR A 63 9.54 0.78 -11.42
C TYR A 63 8.79 -0.42 -12.01
N ASN A 64 9.51 -1.34 -12.66
CA ASN A 64 8.91 -2.54 -13.24
C ASN A 64 8.24 -3.41 -12.18
N TYR A 65 8.86 -3.55 -11.00
CA TYR A 65 8.27 -4.25 -9.87
C TYR A 65 6.96 -3.60 -9.41
N ALA A 66 6.95 -2.28 -9.21
CA ALA A 66 5.74 -1.56 -8.80
C ALA A 66 4.61 -1.68 -9.83
N ALA A 67 4.94 -1.60 -11.12
CA ALA A 67 3.96 -1.77 -12.20
C ALA A 67 3.36 -3.19 -12.19
N LEU A 68 4.19 -4.23 -12.05
CA LEU A 68 3.71 -5.61 -11.97
C LEU A 68 2.87 -5.85 -10.70
N PHE A 69 3.31 -5.32 -9.56
CA PHE A 69 2.55 -5.39 -8.31
C PHE A 69 1.16 -4.80 -8.46
N LEU A 70 1.04 -3.60 -9.04
CA LEU A 70 -0.25 -2.95 -9.29
C LEU A 70 -1.16 -3.80 -10.19
N ILE A 71 -0.62 -4.35 -11.27
CA ILE A 71 -1.39 -5.21 -12.19
C ILE A 71 -1.97 -6.42 -11.43
N PHE A 72 -1.15 -7.10 -10.63
CA PHE A 72 -1.62 -8.25 -9.85
C PHE A 72 -2.60 -7.86 -8.74
N ASP A 73 -2.41 -6.71 -8.10
CA ASP A 73 -3.29 -6.21 -7.05
C ASP A 73 -4.70 -5.89 -7.58
N VAL A 74 -4.79 -5.22 -8.74
CA VAL A 74 -6.07 -4.95 -9.41
C VAL A 74 -6.78 -6.24 -9.82
N VAL A 75 -6.03 -7.24 -10.30
CA VAL A 75 -6.59 -8.57 -10.61
C VAL A 75 -7.14 -9.23 -9.36
N ALA A 76 -6.37 -9.26 -8.27
CA ALA A 76 -6.79 -9.85 -7.00
C ALA A 76 -8.05 -9.14 -6.46
N MET A 77 -8.08 -7.81 -6.50
CA MET A 77 -9.23 -7.02 -6.10
C MET A 77 -10.47 -7.34 -6.95
N ALA A 78 -10.34 -7.44 -8.27
CA ALA A 78 -11.44 -7.79 -9.16
C ALA A 78 -12.03 -9.18 -8.85
N ILE A 79 -11.18 -10.16 -8.56
CA ILE A 79 -11.61 -11.51 -8.17
C ILE A 79 -12.40 -11.47 -6.86
N ILE A 80 -11.86 -10.82 -5.83
CA ILE A 80 -12.46 -10.79 -4.49
C ILE A 80 -13.82 -10.09 -4.54
N LEU A 81 -13.93 -8.95 -5.22
CA LEU A 81 -15.19 -8.22 -5.35
C LEU A 81 -16.26 -9.01 -6.12
N SER A 82 -15.85 -9.90 -7.02
CA SER A 82 -16.76 -10.76 -7.79
C SER A 82 -17.47 -11.82 -6.93
N MET A 83 -16.87 -12.26 -5.81
CA MET A 83 -17.37 -13.40 -5.02
C MET A 83 -18.61 -13.09 -4.16
N GLY A 84 -18.97 -11.83 -3.96
CA GLY A 84 -20.06 -11.41 -3.06
C GLY A 84 -21.38 -11.02 -3.75
N LEU A 85 -21.54 -11.31 -5.05
CA LEU A 85 -22.62 -10.78 -5.87
C LEU A 85 -23.88 -11.68 -5.91
N PRO A 86 -25.08 -11.10 -6.11
CA PRO A 86 -26.32 -11.87 -6.30
C PRO A 86 -26.22 -12.85 -7.46
N ALA A 87 -26.81 -14.05 -7.30
CA ALA A 87 -26.75 -15.16 -8.27
C ALA A 87 -27.19 -14.81 -9.71
N LEU A 88 -28.03 -13.78 -9.88
CA LEU A 88 -28.48 -13.30 -11.19
C LEU A 88 -27.36 -12.60 -11.99
N ILE A 89 -26.48 -11.86 -11.31
CA ILE A 89 -25.41 -11.05 -11.91
C ILE A 89 -24.06 -11.78 -11.85
N GLN A 90 -23.94 -12.72 -10.91
CA GLN A 90 -22.75 -13.52 -10.66
C GLN A 90 -22.13 -14.18 -11.91
N PRO A 91 -22.87 -14.84 -12.83
CA PRO A 91 -22.25 -15.51 -13.98
C PRO A 91 -21.61 -14.50 -14.96
N LEU A 92 -22.23 -13.32 -15.14
CA LEU A 92 -21.69 -12.28 -16.01
C LEU A 92 -20.39 -11.71 -15.44
N ILE A 93 -20.38 -11.33 -14.16
CA ILE A 93 -19.21 -10.69 -13.54
C ILE A 93 -18.06 -11.69 -13.38
N LEU A 94 -18.35 -12.96 -13.09
CA LEU A 94 -17.33 -14.01 -13.07
C LEU A 94 -16.68 -14.19 -14.45
N THR A 95 -17.50 -14.21 -15.52
CA THR A 95 -17.00 -14.32 -16.90
C THR A 95 -16.12 -13.13 -17.29
N LEU A 96 -16.54 -11.91 -16.96
CA LEU A 96 -15.74 -10.70 -17.19
C LEU A 96 -14.44 -10.68 -16.37
N SER A 97 -14.48 -11.17 -15.13
CA SER A 97 -13.30 -11.25 -14.27
C SER A 97 -12.29 -12.26 -14.83
N ILE A 98 -12.75 -13.45 -15.24
CA ILE A 98 -11.89 -14.48 -15.84
C ILE A 98 -11.29 -14.01 -17.17
N SER A 99 -12.09 -13.35 -18.03
CA SER A 99 -11.58 -12.84 -19.30
C SER A 99 -10.54 -11.74 -19.11
N TYR A 100 -10.73 -10.85 -18.13
CA TYR A 100 -9.76 -9.83 -17.76
C TYR A 100 -8.43 -10.44 -17.28
N ILE A 101 -8.49 -11.47 -16.44
CA ILE A 101 -7.29 -12.23 -16.00
C ILE A 101 -6.58 -12.86 -17.19
N ALA A 102 -7.31 -13.49 -18.10
CA ALA A 102 -6.73 -14.12 -19.28
C ALA A 102 -6.00 -13.10 -20.15
N VAL A 103 -6.59 -11.92 -20.38
CA VAL A 103 -5.96 -10.83 -21.14
C VAL A 103 -4.70 -10.33 -20.45
N ILE A 104 -4.72 -10.11 -19.14
CA ILE A 104 -3.54 -9.69 -18.37
C ILE A 104 -2.45 -10.76 -18.42
N PHE A 105 -2.81 -12.03 -18.25
CA PHE A 105 -1.86 -13.13 -18.31
C PHE A 105 -1.18 -13.21 -19.68
N ILE A 106 -1.94 -13.06 -20.77
CA ILE A 106 -1.39 -12.98 -22.13
C ILE A 106 -0.47 -11.76 -22.27
N ALA A 107 -0.88 -10.59 -21.78
CA ALA A 107 -0.06 -9.37 -21.83
C ALA A 107 1.27 -9.55 -21.07
N LEU A 108 1.24 -10.20 -19.91
CA LEU A 108 2.43 -10.54 -19.13
C LEU A 108 3.33 -11.54 -19.86
N LEU A 109 2.77 -12.58 -20.49
CA LEU A 109 3.55 -13.53 -21.30
C LEU A 109 4.20 -12.84 -22.51
N VAL A 110 3.50 -11.92 -23.17
CA VAL A 110 4.06 -11.13 -24.28
C VAL A 110 5.18 -10.23 -23.78
N LEU A 111 5.00 -9.57 -22.63
CA LEU A 111 6.02 -8.73 -22.03
C LEU A 111 7.25 -9.55 -21.62
N ALA A 112 7.06 -10.74 -21.03
CA ALA A 112 8.13 -11.64 -20.62
C ALA A 112 8.95 -12.17 -21.81
N ARG A 113 8.30 -12.40 -22.97
CA ARG A 113 8.96 -12.83 -24.22
C ARG A 113 9.70 -11.71 -24.95
N ARG A 114 9.46 -10.45 -24.62
CA ARG A 114 10.11 -9.28 -25.24
C ARG A 114 11.41 -8.88 -24.55
N LYS A 115 11.79 -9.56 -23.46
CA LYS A 115 13.14 -9.53 -22.90
C LYS A 115 13.95 -10.67 -23.47
#